data_AF-A0A939JRB2-F1
#
_entry.id   AF-A0A939JRB2-F1
#
_cell.length_a   1.000
_cell.length_b   1.000
_cell.length_c   1.000
_cell.angle_alpha   90.00
_cell.angle_beta   90.00
_cell.angle_gamma   90.00
#
_symmetry.space_group_name_H-M   'P 1'
#
loop_
_entity.id
_entity.type
_entity.pdbx_description
1 polymer ?
#
loop_
_entity_poly.entity_id
_entity_poly.type
_entity_poly.pdbx_seq_one_letter_code
_entity_poly.pdbx_strand_id
1 'polypeptide(L)'
;MYAAELAAKLVEPSAEEERLAEDYVTILGTVSAMDQAIREGDWRRAREEADQLMSAAEEMWSALSEPDAYDGTDDSPVEADPLKVRQLVAVYARPHEVGRALYPADLIADPELRTAVETEDLAPC
;
A
#
# COMPACT_ATOMS: atom_id res chain seq x y z
N MET A 1 2.11 14.85 -2.64
CA MET A 1 0.64 14.68 -2.56
C MET A 1 -0.06 14.96 -3.90
N TYR A 2 0.69 15.20 -4.98
CA TYR A 2 0.19 15.33 -6.34
C TYR A 2 0.03 13.97 -7.02
N ALA A 3 0.95 13.02 -6.78
CA ALA A 3 0.89 11.72 -7.43
C ALA A 3 -0.25 10.82 -6.93
N ALA A 4 -0.59 10.88 -5.64
CA ALA A 4 -1.70 10.12 -5.05
C ALA A 4 -3.07 10.58 -5.60
N GLU A 5 -3.30 11.90 -5.66
CA GLU A 5 -4.51 12.47 -6.26
C GLU A 5 -4.62 12.15 -7.76
N LEU A 6 -3.49 12.15 -8.46
CA LEU A 6 -3.44 11.77 -9.88
C LEU A 6 -3.72 10.28 -10.07
N ALA A 7 -3.24 9.41 -9.18
CA ALA A 7 -3.53 7.98 -9.20
C ALA A 7 -5.03 7.70 -9.03
N ALA A 8 -5.68 8.34 -8.05
CA ALA A 8 -7.12 8.20 -7.84
C ALA A 8 -7.93 8.61 -9.10
N LYS A 9 -7.43 9.59 -9.86
CA LYS A 9 -8.07 10.07 -11.09
C LYS A 9 -7.79 9.21 -12.32
N LEU A 10 -6.59 8.67 -12.48
CA LEU A 10 -6.16 7.95 -13.70
C LEU A 10 -6.39 6.43 -13.61
N VAL A 11 -6.25 5.85 -12.41
CA VAL A 11 -6.45 4.41 -12.18
C VAL A 11 -7.95 4.09 -11.99
N GLU A 12 -8.74 5.09 -11.56
CA GLU A 12 -10.16 4.97 -11.23
C GLU A 12 -10.42 3.69 -10.40
N PRO A 13 -9.86 3.59 -9.18
CA PRO A 13 -9.97 2.38 -8.40
C PRO A 13 -11.35 2.24 -7.77
N SER A 14 -11.77 1.00 -7.53
CA SER A 14 -12.89 0.74 -6.64
C SER A 14 -12.50 1.06 -5.18
N ALA A 15 -13.50 1.26 -4.32
CA ALA A 15 -13.25 1.45 -2.88
C ALA A 15 -12.53 0.24 -2.24
N GLU A 16 -12.75 -0.96 -2.77
CA GLU A 16 -12.08 -2.17 -2.32
C GLU A 16 -10.61 -2.20 -2.75
N GLU A 17 -10.31 -1.80 -3.99
CA GLU A 17 -8.93 -1.71 -4.51
C GLU A 17 -8.11 -0.66 -3.76
N GLU A 18 -8.72 0.47 -3.44
CA GLU A 18 -8.10 1.53 -2.64
C GLU A 18 -7.82 1.06 -1.21
N ARG A 19 -8.82 0.47 -0.55
CA ARG A 19 -8.64 -0.12 0.80
C ARG A 19 -7.51 -1.16 0.82
N LEU A 20 -7.50 -2.10 -0.13
CA LEU A 20 -6.45 -3.11 -0.23
C LEU A 20 -5.07 -2.48 -0.42
N ALA A 21 -4.97 -1.45 -1.26
CA ALA A 21 -3.70 -0.75 -1.47
C ALA A 21 -3.23 -0.04 -0.18
N GLU A 22 -4.12 0.62 0.56
CA GLU A 22 -3.81 1.27 1.83
C GLU A 22 -3.35 0.28 2.92
N ASP A 23 -4.00 -0.88 3.03
CA ASP A 23 -3.61 -1.95 3.95
C ASP A 23 -2.18 -2.44 3.64
N TYR A 24 -1.89 -2.70 2.36
CA TYR A 24 -0.55 -3.07 1.91
C TYR A 24 0.50 -2.00 2.21
N VAL A 25 0.16 -0.73 1.99
CA VAL A 25 1.08 0.40 2.25
C VAL A 25 1.36 0.54 3.73
N THR A 26 0.38 0.32 4.59
CA THR A 26 0.54 0.32 6.06
C THR A 26 1.53 -0.75 6.50
N ILE A 27 1.44 -1.97 5.95
CA ILE A 27 2.41 -3.05 6.18
C ILE A 27 3.80 -2.64 5.69
N LEU A 28 3.93 -2.06 4.50
CA LEU A 28 5.22 -1.61 3.96
C LEU A 28 5.83 -0.46 4.79
N GLY A 29 4.98 0.39 5.37
CA GLY A 29 5.37 1.48 6.26
C GLY A 29 5.94 0.96 7.58
N THR A 30 5.27 0.03 8.23
CA THR A 30 5.77 -0.61 9.48
C THR A 30 7.07 -1.38 9.24
N VAL A 31 7.18 -2.11 8.13
CA VAL A 31 8.43 -2.80 7.76
C VAL A 31 9.57 -1.80 7.49
N SER A 32 9.29 -0.67 6.84
CA SER A 32 10.30 0.38 6.63
C SER A 32 10.75 1.03 7.94
N ALA A 33 9.82 1.30 8.85
CA ALA A 33 10.14 1.85 10.18
C ALA A 33 10.97 0.87 11.01
N MET A 34 10.65 -0.43 10.94
CA MET A 34 11.43 -1.48 11.59
C MET A 34 12.85 -1.58 11.02
N ASP A 35 13.02 -1.57 9.69
CA ASP A 35 14.34 -1.56 9.04
C ASP A 35 15.16 -0.34 9.47
N GLN A 36 14.55 0.85 9.51
CA GLN A 36 15.20 2.06 10.00
C GLN A 36 15.64 1.91 11.47
N ALA A 37 14.78 1.42 12.36
CA ALA A 37 15.10 1.23 13.77
C ALA A 37 16.27 0.24 13.96
N ILE A 38 16.32 -0.84 13.17
CA ILE A 38 17.42 -1.80 13.18
C ILE A 38 18.74 -1.14 12.74
N ARG A 39 18.72 -0.34 11.67
CA ARG A 39 19.91 0.39 11.19
C ARG A 39 20.42 1.42 12.21
N GLU A 40 19.51 2.03 12.96
CA GLU A 40 19.83 2.97 14.04
C GLU A 40 20.28 2.27 15.34
N GLY A 41 20.14 0.95 15.42
CA GLY A 41 20.45 0.15 16.62
C GLY A 41 19.41 0.28 17.75
N ASP A 42 18.23 0.85 17.46
CA ASP A 42 17.13 0.99 18.41
C ASP A 42 16.26 -0.28 18.44
N TRP A 43 16.77 -1.30 19.13
CA TRP A 43 16.07 -2.59 19.27
C TRP A 43 14.74 -2.51 20.01
N ARG A 44 14.53 -1.47 20.83
CA ARG A 44 13.26 -1.25 21.51
C ARG A 44 12.22 -0.82 20.50
N ARG A 45 12.52 0.22 19.72
CA ARG A 45 11.64 0.68 18.64
C ARG A 45 11.39 -0.44 17.63
N ALA A 46 12.42 -1.18 17.22
CA ALA A 46 12.26 -2.31 16.30
C ALA A 46 11.25 -3.36 16.80
N ARG A 47 11.21 -3.63 18.12
CA ARG A 47 10.20 -4.51 18.71
C ARG A 47 8.81 -3.88 18.69
N GLU A 48 8.69 -2.60 19.02
CA GLU A 48 7.40 -1.88 18.99
C GLU A 48 6.81 -1.86 17.57
N GLU A 49 7.65 -1.73 16.53
CA GLU A 49 7.22 -1.83 15.13
C GLU A 49 6.84 -3.27 14.72
N ALA A 50 7.54 -4.28 15.23
CA ALA A 50 7.21 -5.68 14.98
C ALA A 50 5.85 -6.08 15.57
N ASP A 51 5.53 -5.58 16.76
CA ASP A 51 4.22 -5.77 17.39
C ASP A 51 3.11 -5.10 16.55
N GLN A 52 3.35 -3.88 16.04
CA GLN A 52 2.42 -3.19 15.13
C GLN A 52 2.23 -3.93 13.80
N LEU A 53 3.30 -4.45 13.20
CA LEU A 53 3.24 -5.25 11.99
C LEU A 53 2.36 -6.49 12.16
N MET A 54 2.50 -7.19 13.30
CA MET A 54 1.66 -8.34 13.63
C MET A 54 0.18 -7.95 13.74
N SER A 55 -0.13 -6.85 14.45
CA SER A 55 -1.52 -6.36 14.55
C SER A 55 -2.11 -6.00 13.19
N ALA A 56 -1.37 -5.30 12.32
CA ALA A 56 -1.84 -4.96 10.98
C ALA A 56 -2.07 -6.22 10.11
N ALA A 57 -1.20 -7.22 10.21
CA ALA A 57 -1.37 -8.48 9.50
C ALA A 57 -2.59 -9.27 9.99
N GLU A 58 -2.86 -9.27 11.29
CA GLU A 58 -4.04 -9.89 11.88
C GLU A 58 -5.33 -9.19 11.46
N GLU A 59 -5.35 -7.86 11.43
CA GLU A 59 -6.48 -7.06 10.96
C GLU A 59 -6.79 -7.36 9.49
N MET A 60 -5.76 -7.33 8.63
CA MET A 60 -5.90 -7.66 7.21
C MET A 60 -6.40 -9.10 7.02
N TRP A 61 -5.88 -10.06 7.79
CA TRP A 61 -6.34 -11.44 7.74
C TRP A 61 -7.80 -11.58 8.15
N SER A 62 -8.23 -10.87 9.21
CA SER A 62 -9.62 -10.86 9.66
C SER A 62 -10.55 -10.29 8.59
N ALA A 63 -10.18 -9.15 8.00
CA ALA A 63 -10.95 -8.50 6.94
C ALA A 63 -11.12 -9.37 5.68
N LEU A 64 -10.14 -10.23 5.38
CA LEU A 64 -10.20 -11.18 4.27
C LEU A 64 -10.93 -12.49 4.62
N SER A 65 -10.98 -12.86 5.90
CA SER A 65 -11.51 -14.14 6.38
C SER A 65 -12.97 -14.10 6.82
N GLU A 66 -13.60 -12.92 6.88
CA GLU A 66 -15.04 -12.77 7.04
C GLU A 66 -15.70 -12.76 5.66
N PRO A 67 -16.14 -13.91 5.11
CA PRO A 67 -17.18 -13.86 4.10
C PRO A 67 -18.42 -13.34 4.82
N ASP A 68 -19.00 -12.25 4.32
CA ASP A 68 -20.33 -11.81 4.74
C ASP A 68 -21.28 -13.01 4.71
N ALA A 69 -21.55 -13.56 5.89
CA ALA A 69 -22.65 -14.46 6.07
C ALA A 69 -23.90 -13.59 6.06
N TYR A 70 -24.44 -13.22 4.88
CA TYR A 70 -25.88 -13.01 4.65
C TYR A 70 -26.25 -12.80 3.18
N ASP A 71 -27.26 -13.58 2.79
CA ASP A 71 -28.25 -13.40 1.72
C ASP A 71 -27.89 -13.75 0.27
N GLY A 72 -28.74 -14.61 -0.30
CA GLY A 72 -28.61 -15.21 -1.63
C GLY A 72 -29.02 -14.24 -2.74
N THR A 73 -28.26 -13.16 -2.87
CA THR A 73 -28.27 -12.29 -4.05
C THR A 73 -27.01 -12.51 -4.85
N ASP A 74 -27.20 -12.70 -6.14
CA ASP A 74 -26.22 -13.02 -7.19
C ASP A 74 -25.29 -11.83 -7.50
N ASP A 75 -24.74 -11.19 -6.45
CA ASP A 75 -23.63 -10.25 -6.58
C ASP A 75 -22.35 -11.09 -6.49
N SER A 76 -21.80 -11.43 -7.66
CA SER A 76 -20.43 -11.91 -7.72
C SER A 76 -19.54 -10.87 -7.01
N PRO A 77 -18.65 -11.26 -6.08
CA PRO A 77 -17.77 -10.30 -5.43
C PRO A 77 -17.04 -9.51 -6.53
N VAL A 78 -17.05 -8.18 -6.42
CA VAL A 78 -16.32 -7.31 -7.34
C VAL A 78 -14.85 -7.69 -7.22
N GLU A 79 -14.38 -8.53 -8.14
CA GLU A 79 -13.04 -9.09 -8.06
C GLU A 79 -12.04 -7.96 -8.30
N ALA A 80 -11.43 -7.46 -7.22
CA ALA A 80 -10.49 -6.37 -7.26
C ALA A 80 -9.39 -6.65 -8.30
N ASP A 81 -9.08 -5.69 -9.17
CA ASP A 81 -8.05 -5.87 -10.20
C ASP A 81 -6.66 -5.82 -9.54
N PRO A 82 -5.91 -6.95 -9.50
CA PRO A 82 -4.61 -6.98 -8.85
C PRO A 82 -3.59 -6.06 -9.52
N LEU A 83 -3.76 -5.72 -10.81
CA LEU A 83 -2.90 -4.77 -11.50
C LEU A 83 -3.17 -3.33 -11.06
N LYS A 84 -4.43 -2.97 -10.80
CA LYS A 84 -4.78 -1.65 -10.25
C LYS A 84 -4.25 -1.50 -8.83
N VAL A 85 -4.50 -2.50 -7.97
CA VAL A 85 -3.98 -2.51 -6.59
C VAL A 85 -2.45 -2.38 -6.59
N ARG A 86 -1.75 -3.13 -7.44
CA ARG A 86 -0.29 -3.04 -7.55
C ARG A 86 0.21 -1.65 -7.96
N GLN A 87 -0.50 -0.99 -8.88
CA GLN A 87 -0.16 0.38 -9.29
C GLN A 87 -0.40 1.39 -8.16
N LEU A 88 -1.52 1.27 -7.44
CA LEU A 88 -1.80 2.10 -6.27
C LEU A 88 -0.75 1.91 -5.18
N VAL A 89 -0.38 0.67 -4.85
CA VAL A 89 0.70 0.40 -3.88
C VAL A 89 2.02 1.04 -4.36
N ALA A 90 2.34 0.96 -5.65
CA ALA A 90 3.52 1.62 -6.21
C ALA A 90 3.49 3.15 -6.08
N VAL A 91 2.32 3.80 -6.03
CA VAL A 91 2.19 5.24 -5.80
C VAL A 91 2.22 5.56 -4.30
N TYR A 92 1.44 4.84 -3.51
CA TYR A 92 1.22 5.15 -2.09
C TYR A 92 2.39 4.75 -1.21
N ALA A 93 3.17 3.74 -1.60
CA ALA A 93 4.32 3.28 -0.82
C ALA A 93 5.57 4.17 -0.99
N ARG A 94 5.50 5.26 -1.77
CA ARG A 94 6.63 6.18 -2.02
C ARG A 94 7.29 6.76 -0.76
N PRO A 95 6.54 7.15 0.29
CA PRO A 95 7.16 7.66 1.51
C PRO A 95 8.03 6.62 2.25
N HIS A 96 7.90 5.34 1.92
CA HIS A 96 8.50 4.23 2.65
C HIS A 96 9.64 3.60 1.85
N GLU A 97 10.83 3.47 2.45
CA GLU A 97 12.02 2.96 1.75
C GLU A 97 11.81 1.55 1.18
N VAL A 98 11.28 0.63 2.00
CA VAL A 98 10.99 -0.75 1.58
C VAL A 98 9.86 -0.76 0.54
N GLY A 99 8.89 0.15 0.69
CA GLY A 99 7.84 0.37 -0.29
C GLY A 99 8.37 0.67 -1.68
N ARG A 100 9.27 1.66 -1.80
CA ARG A 100 9.93 2.03 -3.06
C ARG A 100 10.78 0.91 -3.65
N ALA A 101 11.46 0.14 -2.80
CA ALA A 101 12.32 -0.96 -3.23
C ALA A 101 11.52 -2.14 -3.80
N LEU A 102 10.39 -2.50 -3.17
CA LEU A 102 9.55 -3.61 -3.59
C LEU A 102 8.57 -3.26 -4.70
N TYR A 103 8.10 -2.00 -4.74
CA TYR A 103 7.20 -1.49 -5.74
C TYR A 103 7.83 -0.31 -6.46
N PRO A 104 8.76 -0.53 -7.41
CA PRO A 104 9.38 0.55 -8.18
C PRO A 104 8.37 1.24 -9.11
N ALA A 105 8.68 2.49 -9.51
CA ALA A 105 7.78 3.31 -10.33
C ALA A 105 7.52 2.71 -11.73
N ASP A 106 8.42 1.86 -12.22
CA ASP A 106 8.27 1.08 -13.46
C ASP A 106 7.01 0.20 -13.48
N LEU A 107 6.45 -0.13 -12.32
CA LEU A 107 5.20 -0.90 -12.21
C LEU A 107 3.95 -0.07 -12.53
N ILE A 108 4.06 1.25 -12.53
CA ILE A 108 2.98 2.15 -12.89
C ILE A 108 2.84 2.12 -14.41
N ALA A 109 1.70 1.68 -14.94
CA ALA A 109 1.51 1.52 -16.38
C ALA A 109 1.40 2.89 -17.07
N ASP A 110 0.70 3.83 -16.44
CA ASP A 110 0.48 5.16 -16.97
C ASP A 110 1.77 6.02 -16.92
N PRO A 111 2.24 6.56 -18.06
CA PRO A 111 3.48 7.32 -18.11
C PRO A 111 3.38 8.70 -17.44
N GLU A 112 2.20 9.32 -17.42
CA GLU A 112 1.98 10.61 -16.74
C GLU A 112 2.05 10.42 -15.22
N LEU A 113 1.39 9.38 -14.72
CA LEU A 113 1.42 9.00 -13.31
C LEU A 113 2.82 8.58 -12.86
N ARG A 114 3.53 7.78 -13.67
CA ARG A 114 4.92 7.38 -13.38
C ARG A 114 5.82 8.61 -13.25
N THR A 115 5.74 9.53 -14.20
CA THR A 115 6.53 10.76 -14.19
C THR A 115 6.23 11.62 -12.96
N ALA A 116 4.95 11.73 -12.57
CA ALA A 116 4.56 12.46 -11.37
C ALA A 116 5.19 11.85 -10.10
N VAL A 117 5.14 10.52 -9.98
CA VAL A 117 5.75 9.77 -8.88
C VAL A 117 7.25 9.97 -8.80
N GLU A 118 7.95 9.83 -9.93
CA GLU A 118 9.41 10.02 -10.01
C GLU A 118 9.81 11.47 -9.68
N THR A 119 9.01 12.44 -10.09
CA THR A 119 9.26 13.86 -9.82
C THR A 119 9.09 14.18 -8.33
N GLU A 120 8.07 13.62 -7.67
CA GLU A 120 7.89 13.79 -6.23
C GLU A 120 9.01 13.10 -5.42
N ASP A 121 9.47 11.92 -5.85
CA ASP A 121 10.59 11.21 -5.20
C ASP A 121 11.91 12.02 -5.26
N LEU A 122 12.08 12.85 -6.28
CA LEU A 122 13.26 13.70 -6.49
C LEU A 122 13.17 15.08 -5.83
N ALA A 123 11.99 15.49 -5.35
CA ALA A 123 11.80 16.73 -4.63
C ALA A 123 12.06 16.48 -3.13
N PRO A 124 13.22 16.86 -2.57
CA PRO A 124 13.44 16.74 -1.14
C PRO A 124 12.49 17.70 -0.42
N CYS A 125 11.64 17.15 0.46
CA CYS A 125 11.04 17.92 1.56
C CYS A 125 12.14 18.35 2.55
#